data_AF-A0A1Q4X475-F1
#
_entry.id   AF-A0A1Q4X475-F1
#
_cell.length_a   1.000
_cell.length_b   1.000
_cell.length_c   1.000
_cell.angle_alpha   90.00
_cell.angle_beta   90.00
_cell.angle_gamma   90.00
#
_symmetry.space_group_name_H-M   'P 1'
#
loop_
_entity.id
_entity.type
_entity.pdbx_description
1 polymer ?
#
loop_
_entity_poly.entity_id
_entity_poly.type
_entity_poly.pdbx_seq_one_letter_code
_entity_poly.pdbx_strand_id
1 'polypeptide(L)' 'MKLRKLGTTSHGGNCPTPYETDGGGIVVQGYRLTDPEALSQLADVLPDEEFVVVPRELLTRFSPKE' A
#
# COMPACT_ATOMS: atom_id res chain seq x y z
N MET A 1 -0.30 14.23 11.07
CA MET A 1 -1.03 13.55 9.99
C MET A 1 -2.16 12.73 10.60
N LYS A 2 -3.37 12.86 10.06
CA LYS A 2 -4.51 12.00 10.40
C LYS A 2 -4.74 11.01 9.26
N LEU A 3 -5.15 9.79 9.58
CA LEU A 3 -5.40 8.73 8.60
C LEU A 3 -6.87 8.32 8.61
N ARG A 4 -7.47 8.24 7.43
CA ARG A 4 -8.82 7.73 7.20
C ARG A 4 -8.73 6.43 6.41
N LYS A 5 -9.20 5.32 7.00
CA LYS A 5 -9.22 4.01 6.32
C LYS A 5 -10.13 4.10 5.09
N LEU A 6 -9.62 3.70 3.92
CA LEU A 6 -10.37 3.70 2.67
C LEU A 6 -11.12 2.39 2.43
N GLY A 7 -10.57 1.25 2.86
CA GLY A 7 -11.26 -0.03 2.77
C GLY A 7 -10.35 -1.25 2.87
N THR A 8 -10.91 -2.43 2.68
CA THR A 8 -10.16 -3.66 2.46
C THR A 8 -10.99 -4.58 1.57
N THR A 9 -10.35 -5.37 0.72
CA THR A 9 -11.03 -6.46 0.00
C THR A 9 -10.99 -7.78 0.77
N SER A 10 -10.32 -7.82 1.93
CA SER A 10 -10.19 -9.04 2.73
C SER A 10 -11.42 -9.28 3.59
N HIS A 11 -12.02 -10.46 3.46
CA HIS A 11 -12.98 -10.98 4.44
C HIS A 11 -12.29 -11.68 5.63
N GLY A 12 -10.94 -11.72 5.66
CA GLY A 12 -10.16 -12.47 6.65
C GLY A 12 -8.85 -11.82 7.13
N GLY A 13 -8.66 -10.52 6.91
CA GLY A 13 -7.59 -9.72 7.55
C GLY A 13 -6.20 -9.72 6.90
N ASN A 14 -5.98 -10.42 5.79
CA ASN A 14 -4.63 -10.56 5.20
C ASN A 14 -4.34 -9.66 3.99
N CYS A 15 -5.27 -8.80 3.57
CA CYS A 15 -5.03 -7.90 2.44
C CYS A 15 -4.50 -6.54 2.93
N PRO A 16 -3.61 -5.90 2.15
CA PRO A 16 -3.18 -4.54 2.45
C PRO A 16 -4.38 -3.59 2.54
N THR A 17 -4.25 -2.60 3.42
CA THR A 17 -5.29 -1.64 3.75
C THR A 17 -4.81 -0.24 3.37
N PRO A 18 -5.48 0.45 2.42
CA PRO A 18 -5.16 1.83 2.10
C PRO A 18 -5.83 2.80 3.08
N TYR A 19 -5.12 3.86 3.38
CA TYR A 19 -5.55 5.00 4.19
C TYR A 19 -5.28 6.27 3.43
N GLU A 20 -6.17 7.25 3.58
CA GLU A 20 -5.96 8.60 3.07
C GLU A 20 -5.50 9.51 4.20
N THR A 21 -4.50 10.33 3.90
CA THR A 21 -4.01 11.36 4.79
C THR A 21 -4.89 12.61 4.70
N ASP A 22 -4.84 13.47 5.72
CA ASP A 22 -5.48 14.78 5.70
C ASP A 22 -4.98 15.72 4.58
N GLY A 23 -3.83 15.40 3.96
CA GLY A 23 -3.28 16.11 2.79
C GLY A 23 -3.55 15.43 1.44
N GLY A 24 -4.40 14.41 1.38
CA GLY A 24 -4.76 13.70 0.13
C GLY A 24 -3.77 12.63 -0.34
N GLY A 25 -2.65 12.43 0.37
CA GLY A 25 -1.73 11.31 0.12
C GLY A 25 -2.32 9.97 0.55
N ILE A 26 -1.77 8.87 0.01
CA ILE A 26 -2.18 7.49 0.33
C ILE A 26 -1.09 6.78 1.13
N VAL A 27 -1.49 6.12 2.21
CA VAL A 27 -0.64 5.22 3.01
C VAL A 27 -1.20 3.81 2.89
N VAL A 28 -0.34 2.81 2.66
CA VAL A 28 -0.76 1.41 2.57
C VAL A 28 -0.14 0.60 3.68
N GLN A 29 -0.99 0.05 4.56
CA GLN A 29 -0.57 -0.94 5.56
C GLN A 29 -0.58 -2.33 4.93
N GLY A 30 0.49 -3.11 5.09
CA GLY A 30 0.53 -4.51 4.68
C GLY A 30 1.84 -5.18 5.07
N TYR A 31 2.04 -6.41 4.60
CA TYR A 31 3.31 -7.12 4.80
C TYR A 31 4.39 -6.56 3.90
N ARG A 32 5.56 -6.31 4.48
CA ARG A 32 6.76 -5.91 3.75
C ARG A 32 7.13 -6.99 2.73
N LEU A 33 7.45 -6.57 1.51
CA LEU A 33 8.11 -7.39 0.52
C LEU A 33 9.53 -7.69 1.00
N THR A 34 9.81 -8.95 1.31
CA THR A 34 11.11 -9.40 1.84
C THR A 34 11.89 -10.28 0.88
N ASP A 35 11.31 -10.64 -0.26
CA ASP A 35 11.97 -11.47 -1.27
C ASP A 35 13.15 -10.70 -1.90
N PRO A 36 14.41 -11.15 -1.70
CA PRO A 36 15.57 -10.46 -2.22
C PRO A 36 15.61 -10.39 -3.75
N GLU A 37 15.06 -11.39 -4.45
CA GLU A 37 15.01 -11.37 -5.91
C GLU A 37 14.07 -10.28 -6.41
N ALA A 38 12.86 -10.18 -5.85
CA ALA A 38 11.93 -9.10 -6.16
C ALA A 38 12.49 -7.72 -5.78
N LEU A 39 13.13 -7.59 -4.62
CA LEU A 39 13.73 -6.32 -4.18
C LEU A 39 14.85 -5.85 -5.11
N SER A 40 15.64 -6.77 -5.67
CA SER A 40 16.71 -6.42 -6.62
C SER A 40 16.22 -5.84 -7.95
N GLN A 41 14.92 -5.98 -8.26
CA GLN A 41 14.29 -5.48 -9.48
C GLN A 41 13.75 -4.04 -9.34
N LEU A 42 13.75 -3.47 -8.12
CA LEU A 42 13.29 -2.12 -7.87
C LEU A 42 14.33 -1.09 -8.34
N ALA A 43 13.85 0.03 -8.89
CA ALA A 43 14.70 1.12 -9.37
C ALA A 43 14.76 2.26 -8.35
N ASP A 44 15.90 2.94 -8.29
CA ASP A 44 16.10 4.20 -7.53
C ASP A 44 15.74 4.12 -6.03
N VAL A 45 15.93 2.95 -5.42
CA VAL A 45 15.60 2.71 -4.00
C VAL A 45 16.42 3.62 -3.08
N LEU A 46 15.72 4.37 -2.23
CA LEU A 46 16.30 5.28 -1.24
C LEU A 46 16.43 4.62 0.13
N PRO A 47 17.30 5.15 1.02
CA PRO A 47 17.30 4.75 2.41
C PRO A 47 15.92 4.90 3.04
N ASP A 48 15.57 3.96 3.93
CA ASP A 48 14.32 3.94 4.69
C ASP A 48 13.03 3.73 3.86
N GLU A 49 13.14 3.34 2.59
CA GLU A 49 11.99 2.89 1.79
C GLU A 49 11.55 1.46 2.15
N GLU A 50 10.24 1.27 2.15
CA GLU A 50 9.57 0.03 2.52
C GLU A 50 8.54 -0.31 1.44
N PHE A 51 8.55 -1.56 0.97
CA PHE A 51 7.75 -1.98 -0.17
C PHE A 51 6.66 -2.94 0.28
N VAL A 52 5.44 -2.73 -0.21
CA VAL A 52 4.26 -3.53 0.13
C VAL A 52 3.59 -3.99 -1.15
N VAL A 53 3.26 -5.28 -1.24
CA VAL A 53 2.56 -5.80 -2.42
C VAL A 53 1.07 -5.48 -2.31
N VAL A 54 0.56 -4.71 -3.27
CA VAL A 54 -0.85 -4.30 -3.30
C VAL A 54 -1.59 -5.02 -4.43
N PRO A 55 -2.66 -5.79 -4.16
CA PRO A 55 -3.49 -6.38 -5.19
C PRO A 55 -4.10 -5.30 -6.08
N ARG A 56 -4.04 -5.48 -7.40
CA ARG A 56 -4.57 -4.51 -8.38
C ARG A 56 -6.02 -4.13 -8.11
N GLU A 57 -6.85 -5.09 -7.72
CA GLU A 57 -8.26 -4.83 -7.39
C GLU A 57 -8.44 -3.82 -6.25
N LEU A 58 -7.55 -3.81 -5.26
CA LEU A 58 -7.60 -2.86 -4.16
C LEU A 58 -7.42 -1.43 -4.66
N LEU A 59 -6.48 -1.23 -5.59
CA LEU A 59 -6.26 0.06 -6.23
C LEU A 59 -7.48 0.45 -7.07
N THR A 60 -8.03 -0.44 -7.90
CA THR A 60 -9.21 -0.11 -8.71
C THR A 60 -10.44 0.23 -7.86
N ARG A 61 -10.65 -0.45 -6.73
CA ARG A 61 -11.84 -0.25 -5.87
C ARG A 61 -11.74 0.96 -4.97
N PHE A 62 -10.54 1.27 -4.48
CA PHE A 62 -10.33 2.31 -3.46
C PHE A 62 -9.39 3.42 -3.91
N SER A 63 -9.04 3.50 -5.19
CA SER A 63 -8.30 4.64 -5.73
C SER A 63 -9.05 5.92 -5.38
N PRO A 64 -8.38 6.95 -4.86
CA PRO A 64 -8.98 8.26 -4.72
C PRO A 64 -9.54 8.66 -6.09
N LYS A 65 -10.83 8.98 -6.12
CA LYS A 65 -11.47 9.63 -7.28
C LYS A 65 -11.22 11.12 -7.09
N GLU A 66 -10.81 11.78 -8.17
CA GLU A 66 -10.70 13.24 -8.23
C GLU A 66 -12.01 13.91 -7.77
#